data_AF-A0A2I0FC73-F1
#
_entry.id   AF-A0A2I0FC73-F1
#
_cell.length_a   1.000
_cell.length_b   1.000
_cell.length_c   1.000
_cell.angle_alpha   90.00
_cell.angle_beta   90.00
_cell.angle_gamma   90.00
#
_symmetry.space_group_name_H-M   'P 1'
#
loop_
_entity.id
_entity.type
_entity.pdbx_description
1 polymer ?
#
loop_
_entity_poly.entity_id
_entity_poly.type
_entity_poly.pdbx_seq_one_letter_code
_entity_poly.pdbx_strand_id
1 'polypeptide(L)' 'MTDKKLIRILQIFIAIGISLILFGHYLLSYTDFTQQHGVVGIMICAACIALGFACSLPTKMYLTFVLVKRENEQKSTD' A
#
# COMPACT_ATOMS: atom_id res chain seq x y z
N MET A 1 -19.95 7.42 8.71
CA MET A 1 -19.41 6.05 8.53
C MET A 1 -18.27 5.87 9.52
N THR A 2 -18.33 4.88 10.39
CA THR A 2 -17.41 4.71 11.54
C THR A 2 -15.94 4.73 11.10
N ASP A 3 -15.16 5.68 11.63
CA ASP A 3 -13.74 5.91 11.33
C ASP A 3 -12.88 4.65 11.48
N LYS A 4 -13.27 3.77 12.41
CA LYS A 4 -12.66 2.45 12.65
C LYS A 4 -12.70 1.52 11.44
N LYS A 5 -13.76 1.58 10.62
CA LYS A 5 -13.88 0.75 9.40
C LYS A 5 -12.92 1.24 8.31
N LEU A 6 -12.76 2.55 8.15
CA LEU A 6 -11.83 3.10 7.17
C LEU A 6 -10.37 2.81 7.55
N ILE A 7 -10.01 2.96 8.83
CA ILE A 7 -8.70 2.56 9.33
C ILE A 7 -8.40 1.09 9.04
N ARG A 8 -9.39 0.20 9.24
CA ARG A 8 -9.23 -1.23 8.98
C ARG A 8 -9.06 -1.54 7.49
N ILE A 9 -9.85 -0.92 6.61
CA ILE A 9 -9.70 -1.04 5.14
C ILE A 9 -8.31 -0.57 4.72
N LEU A 10 -7.83 0.54 5.30
CA LEU A 10 -6.54 1.11 4.99
C LEU A 10 -5.38 0.20 5.44
N GLN A 11 -5.50 -0.42 6.61
CA GLN A 11 -4.54 -1.39 7.10
C GLN A 11 -4.51 -2.67 6.24
N ILE A 12 -5.66 -3.09 5.70
CA ILE A 12 -5.75 -4.17 4.72
C ILE A 12 -5.05 -3.78 3.41
N PHE A 13 -5.21 -2.55 2.94
CA PHE A 13 -4.51 -2.04 1.75
C PHE A 13 -2.99 -2.02 1.91
N ILE A 14 -2.48 -1.69 3.10
CA ILE A 14 -1.03 -1.82 3.40
C ILE A 14 -0.60 -3.27 3.33
N ALA A 15 -1.33 -4.18 3.98
CA ALA A 15 -0.99 -5.61 3.99
C ALA A 15 -0.97 -6.17 2.56
N ILE A 16 -1.95 -5.78 1.73
CA ILE A 16 -2.02 -6.13 0.31
C ILE A 16 -0.83 -5.52 -0.46
N GLY A 17 -0.50 -4.24 -0.25
CA GLY A 17 0.62 -3.58 -0.91
C GLY A 17 1.97 -4.23 -0.60
N ILE A 18 2.22 -4.58 0.66
CA ILE A 18 3.44 -5.30 1.08
C ILE A 18 3.47 -6.70 0.47
N SER A 19 2.33 -7.40 0.46
CA SER A 19 2.21 -8.72 -0.18
C SER A 19 2.48 -8.65 -1.68
N LEU A 20 2.02 -7.60 -2.36
CA LEU A 20 2.30 -7.35 -3.79
C LEU A 20 3.78 -7.07 -4.04
N ILE A 21 4.45 -6.29 -3.18
CA ILE A 21 5.89 -6.02 -3.31
C ILE A 21 6.69 -7.32 -3.12
N LEU A 22 6.37 -8.10 -2.09
CA LEU A 22 6.97 -9.42 -1.87
C LEU A 22 6.74 -10.34 -3.06
N PHE A 23 5.52 -10.39 -3.59
CA PHE A 23 5.18 -11.20 -4.75
C PHE A 23 5.91 -10.76 -6.02
N GLY A 24 6.02 -9.45 -6.29
CA GLY A 24 6.77 -8.90 -7.42
C GLY A 24 8.27 -9.19 -7.31
N HIS A 25 8.82 -9.11 -6.10
CA HIS A 25 10.21 -9.47 -5.83
C HIS A 25 10.44 -10.99 -5.95
N TYR A 26 9.46 -11.80 -5.52
CA TYR A 26 9.49 -13.25 -5.68
C TYR A 26 9.41 -13.63 -7.16
N LEU A 27 8.56 -12.96 -7.94
CA LEU A 27 8.52 -13.13 -9.39
C LEU A 27 9.89 -12.82 -9.97
N LEU A 28 10.48 -11.66 -9.66
CA LEU A 28 11.79 -11.27 -10.16
C LEU A 28 12.93 -12.22 -9.76
N SER A 29 12.85 -12.84 -8.58
CA SER A 29 13.91 -13.71 -8.04
C SER A 29 13.76 -15.19 -8.38
N TYR A 30 12.52 -15.69 -8.46
CA TYR A 30 12.23 -17.10 -8.73
C TYR A 30 12.09 -17.36 -10.23
N THR A 31 11.90 -16.29 -10.99
CA THR A 31 11.90 -16.37 -12.42
C THR A 31 13.15 -15.69 -12.94
N ASP A 32 14.12 -16.49 -13.35
CA ASP A 32 15.01 -16.17 -14.46
C ASP A 32 14.19 -15.99 -15.77
N PHE A 33 13.06 -15.27 -15.74
CA PHE A 33 12.17 -14.97 -16.87
C PHE A 33 12.84 -14.06 -17.89
N THR A 34 14.01 -13.52 -17.57
CA THR A 34 14.89 -12.78 -18.45
C THR A 34 15.22 -13.58 -19.73
N GLN A 35 15.19 -14.92 -19.67
CA GLN A 35 15.47 -15.78 -20.84
C GLN A 35 14.25 -16.11 -21.72
N GLN A 36 13.00 -16.09 -21.20
CA GLN A 36 11.82 -16.48 -22.00
C GLN A 36 10.82 -15.34 -22.30
N HIS A 37 10.69 -14.32 -21.46
CA HIS A 37 9.70 -13.23 -21.66
C HIS A 37 10.31 -11.82 -21.66
N GLY A 38 11.62 -11.68 -21.43
CA GLY A 38 12.36 -10.43 -21.58
C GLY A 38 11.73 -9.24 -20.85
N VAL A 39 11.57 -8.11 -21.54
CA VAL A 39 11.15 -6.81 -21.01
C VAL A 39 9.76 -6.83 -20.35
N VAL A 40 8.87 -7.71 -20.79
CA VAL A 40 7.49 -7.80 -20.27
C VAL A 40 7.46 -8.22 -18.80
N GLY A 41 8.34 -9.15 -18.40
CA GLY A 41 8.44 -9.61 -17.01
C GLY A 41 8.92 -8.51 -16.07
N ILE A 42 9.91 -7.72 -16.51
CA ILE A 42 10.43 -6.57 -15.77
C ILE A 42 9.34 -5.50 -15.64
N MET A 43 8.56 -5.25 -16.69
CA MET A 43 7.49 -4.25 -16.68
C MET A 43 6.37 -4.62 -15.70
N ILE A 44 6.00 -5.90 -15.62
CA ILE A 44 5.00 -6.39 -14.65
C ILE A 44 5.54 -6.26 -13.21
N CYS A 45 6.79 -6.63 -12.96
CA CYS A 45 7.39 -6.50 -11.63
C CYS A 45 7.47 -5.02 -11.20
N ALA A 46 7.95 -4.15 -12.10
CA ALA A 46 8.01 -2.71 -11.85
C ALA A 46 6.64 -2.10 -11.59
N ALA A 47 5.62 -2.50 -12.37
CA ALA A 47 4.24 -2.05 -12.17
C ALA A 47 3.67 -2.52 -10.81
N CYS A 48 3.96 -3.76 -10.40
CA CYS A 48 3.49 -4.32 -9.12
C CYS A 48 4.11 -3.58 -7.92
N ILE A 49 5.41 -3.30 -7.99
CA ILE A 49 6.12 -2.52 -6.95
C ILE A 49 5.62 -1.08 -6.93
N ALA A 50 5.48 -0.43 -8.09
CA ALA A 50 4.97 0.93 -8.20
C ALA A 50 3.54 1.06 -7.64
N LEU A 51 2.67 0.08 -7.91
CA LEU A 51 1.32 0.01 -7.32
C LEU A 51 1.36 -0.16 -5.80
N GLY A 52 2.25 -1.01 -5.28
CA GLY A 52 2.44 -1.20 -3.83
C GLY A 52 2.88 0.09 -3.12
N PHE A 53 3.77 0.85 -3.74
CA PHE A 53 4.18 2.18 -3.26
C PHE A 53 3.05 3.21 -3.38
N ALA A 54 2.34 3.24 -4.50
CA ALA A 54 1.22 4.16 -4.74
C ALA A 54 0.09 3.95 -3.72
N CYS A 55 -0.21 2.72 -3.31
CA CYS A 55 -1.18 2.41 -2.26
C CYS A 55 -0.71 2.78 -0.83
N SER A 56 0.61 2.84 -0.59
CA SER A 56 1.16 3.15 0.74
C SER A 56 1.15 4.64 1.07
N LEU A 57 1.20 5.52 0.04
CA LEU A 57 1.17 6.98 0.17
C LEU A 57 -0.14 7.56 0.75
N PRO A 58 -1.34 7.26 0.19
CA PRO A 58 -2.60 7.78 0.71
C PRO A 58 -2.87 7.26 2.12
N THR A 59 -2.32 6.11 2.47
CA THR A 59 -2.46 5.50 3.81
C THR A 59 -1.81 6.33 4.92
N LYS A 60 -0.58 6.82 4.72
CA LYS A 60 0.10 7.65 5.72
C LYS A 60 -0.55 9.02 5.88
N MET A 61 -1.04 9.61 4.78
CA MET A 61 -1.71 10.91 4.80
C MET A 61 -3.09 10.85 5.49
N TYR A 62 -3.81 9.73 5.33
CA TYR A 62 -5.11 9.53 5.96
C TYR A 62 -5.02 9.36 7.48
N LEU A 63 -3.97 8.69 7.98
CA LEU A 63 -3.76 8.53 9.42
C LEU A 63 -3.54 9.89 10.11
N THR A 64 -2.78 10.79 9.48
CA THR A 64 -2.60 12.18 9.95
C THR A 64 -3.92 12.93 10.00
N PHE A 65 -4.73 12.83 8.94
CA PHE A 65 -6.04 13.50 8.90
C PHE A 65 -6.97 13.00 10.01
N VAL A 66 -7.00 11.69 10.26
CA VAL A 66 -7.75 11.09 11.37
C VAL A 66 -7.22 11.53 12.74
N LEU A 67 -5.90 11.60 12.92
CA LEU A 67 -5.25 12.07 14.15
C LEU A 67 -5.64 13.52 14.47
N VAL A 68 -5.50 14.42 13.49
CA VAL A 68 -5.88 15.82 13.62
C VAL A 68 -7.36 15.97 13.94
N LYS A 69 -8.22 15.16 13.31
CA LYS A 69 -9.67 15.18 13.61
C LYS A 69 -9.98 14.73 15.05
N ARG A 70 -9.27 13.72 15.57
CA ARG A 70 -9.43 13.26 16.96
C ARG A 70 -8.95 14.30 17.97
N GLU A 71 -7.84 15.00 17.69
CA GLU A 71 -7.37 16.10 18.53
C GLU A 71 -8.37 17.26 18.58
N ASN A 72 -8.96 17.62 17.43
CA ASN A 72 -9.96 18.68 17.37
C ASN A 72 -11.26 18.35 18.13
N GLU A 73 -11.71 17.09 18.09
CA GLU A 73 -12.86 16.64 18.89
C GLU A 73 -12.57 16.67 20.40
N GLN A 74 -11.37 16.27 20.83
CA GLN A 74 -10.97 16.35 22.25
C GLN A 74 -10.87 17.80 22.74
N LYS A 75 -10.40 18.72 21.90
CA LYS A 75 -10.25 20.14 22.25
C LYS A 75 -11.58 20.91 22.32
N SER A 76 -12.68 20.32 21.84
CA SER A 76 -14.02 20.94 21.87
C SER A 76 -14.86 20.49 23.08
N THR A 77 -14.33 19.58 23.92
CA THR A 77 -14.96 19.06 25.15
C THR A 77 -14.16 19.47 26.39
N ASP A 78 -13.52 20.63 26.34
CA ASP A 78 -12.95 21.38 27.48
C ASP A 78 -13.39 22.84 27.32
#